data_AF-A0ABD2H3Y8-F1
#
_entry.id   AF-A0ABD2H3Y8-F1
#
_cell.length_a   1.000
_cell.length_b   1.000
_cell.length_c   1.000
_cell.angle_alpha   90.00
_cell.angle_beta   90.00
_cell.angle_gamma   90.00
#
_symmetry.space_group_name_H-M   'P 1'
#
loop_
_entity.id
_entity.type
_entity.pdbx_description
1 polymer ?
#
loop_
_entity_poly.entity_id
_entity_poly.type
_entity_poly.pdbx_seq_one_letter_code
_entity_poly.pdbx_strand_id
1 'polypeptide(L)'
;MLEKLPPDYVQHEVKGQLKKMGPLQPMNIFLRQEVERMQRVIGLVRSTLTDLKLAIDGTIIMSEDLRDALDCMFDARVPCLWLRPSWPSASLGFWFSELLERSLQLRGWISSGRPDTFWLTGFFNPQGFLTAMRQETTRSNLTRGWALDTVTLSNNVTKMMKEDVVAPPPEEVGGVYIYGLFLDGAGWDRRGIKLCEAPPKVLFSPLPVVHVFAISSANMADSKLPPGGGGRVVSLYSCPVYKKPRRTDLNFIFFLQLRSLQPPQHWTLRGAALLCDCK
;
A
#
# COMPACT_ATOMS: atom_id res chain seq x y z
N MET A 1 -1.10 25.11 -6.97
CA MET A 1 -1.26 23.96 -6.04
C MET A 1 -2.54 24.07 -5.23
N LEU A 2 -2.81 25.20 -4.57
CA LEU A 2 -3.99 25.39 -3.71
C LEU A 2 -5.32 25.05 -4.40
N GLU A 3 -5.52 25.48 -5.65
CA GLU A 3 -6.73 25.18 -6.44
C GLU A 3 -6.89 23.69 -6.77
N LYS A 4 -5.78 22.95 -6.88
CA LYS A 4 -5.78 21.51 -7.19
C LYS A 4 -5.85 20.65 -5.93
N LEU A 5 -5.72 21.24 -4.75
CA LEU A 5 -5.75 20.50 -3.49
C LEU A 5 -7.15 19.88 -3.30
N PRO A 6 -7.25 18.60 -2.93
CA PRO A 6 -8.55 17.99 -2.70
C PRO A 6 -9.34 18.76 -1.62
N PRO A 7 -10.68 18.89 -1.72
CA PRO A 7 -11.49 19.45 -0.62
C PRO A 7 -11.31 18.72 0.71
N ASP A 8 -11.84 19.30 1.77
CA ASP A 8 -11.77 18.68 3.08
C ASP A 8 -12.79 17.54 3.18
N TYR A 9 -12.45 16.50 3.94
CA TYR A 9 -13.38 15.42 4.29
C TYR A 9 -14.41 15.94 5.30
N VAL A 10 -15.67 16.07 4.87
CA VAL A 10 -16.77 16.49 5.75
C VAL A 10 -17.07 15.38 6.76
N GLN A 11 -16.79 15.64 8.04
CA GLN A 11 -16.84 14.61 9.10
C GLN A 11 -18.21 13.90 9.19
N HIS A 12 -19.31 14.65 9.04
CA HIS A 12 -20.65 14.09 9.10
C HIS A 12 -20.93 13.11 7.94
N GLU A 13 -20.50 13.47 6.72
CA GLU A 13 -20.66 12.62 5.53
C GLU A 13 -19.84 11.35 5.64
N VAL A 14 -18.57 11.46 6.03
CA VAL A 14 -17.68 10.31 6.24
C VAL A 14 -18.27 9.37 7.30
N LYS A 15 -18.71 9.91 8.45
CA LYS A 15 -19.38 9.10 9.49
C LYS A 15 -20.66 8.44 8.97
N GLY A 16 -21.43 9.15 8.15
CA GLY A 16 -22.65 8.63 7.52
C GLY A 16 -22.37 7.44 6.59
N GLN A 17 -21.35 7.54 5.73
CA GLN A 17 -20.98 6.45 4.82
C GLN A 17 -20.39 5.26 5.58
N LEU A 18 -19.51 5.50 6.56
CA LEU A 18 -18.95 4.43 7.39
C LEU A 18 -20.03 3.68 8.19
N LYS A 19 -21.10 4.38 8.62
CA LYS A 19 -22.25 3.73 9.25
C LYS A 19 -22.96 2.78 8.29
N LYS A 20 -23.17 3.18 7.03
CA LYS A 20 -23.80 2.33 5.99
C LYS A 20 -22.96 1.10 5.66
N MET A 21 -21.64 1.24 5.65
CA MET A 21 -20.71 0.13 5.33
C MET A 21 -20.50 -0.85 6.48
N GLY A 22 -20.94 -0.54 7.70
CA GLY A 22 -20.70 -1.35 8.90
C GLY A 22 -19.49 -0.81 9.70
N PRO A 23 -19.70 0.10 10.66
CA PRO A 23 -18.62 0.89 11.26
C PRO A 23 -17.70 0.07 12.18
N LEU A 24 -18.10 -1.14 12.57
CA LEU A 24 -17.34 -2.07 13.42
C LEU A 24 -16.55 -3.11 12.61
N GLN A 25 -16.69 -3.11 11.28
CA GLN A 25 -15.87 -3.98 10.43
C GLN A 25 -14.41 -3.50 10.46
N PRO A 26 -13.42 -4.40 10.62
CA PRO A 26 -12.01 -4.01 10.75
C PRO A 26 -11.51 -3.09 9.63
N MET A 27 -11.91 -3.38 8.38
CA MET A 27 -11.53 -2.60 7.19
C MET A 27 -12.10 -1.17 7.22
N ASN A 28 -13.31 -0.98 7.75
CA ASN A 28 -13.93 0.35 7.87
C ASN A 28 -13.33 1.16 9.03
N ILE A 29 -12.93 0.50 10.11
CA ILE A 29 -12.15 1.12 11.19
C ILE A 29 -10.80 1.62 10.65
N PHE A 30 -10.13 0.79 9.85
CA PHE A 30 -8.89 1.16 9.17
C PHE A 30 -9.09 2.35 8.23
N LEU A 31 -10.10 2.30 7.35
CA LEU A 31 -10.43 3.41 6.43
C LEU A 31 -10.64 4.73 7.18
N ARG A 32 -11.38 4.71 8.30
CA ARG A 32 -11.60 5.90 9.13
C ARG A 32 -10.28 6.53 9.59
N GLN A 33 -9.35 5.71 10.11
CA GLN A 33 -8.06 6.19 10.60
C GLN A 33 -7.20 6.78 9.48
N GLU A 34 -7.22 6.18 8.29
CA GLU A 34 -6.50 6.68 7.12
C GLU A 34 -7.06 8.02 6.63
N VAL A 35 -8.39 8.17 6.62
CA VAL A 35 -9.07 9.42 6.24
C VAL A 35 -8.78 10.53 7.23
N GLU A 36 -8.81 10.25 8.54
CA GLU A 36 -8.43 11.22 9.57
C GLU A 36 -6.97 11.69 9.43
N ARG A 37 -6.05 10.79 9.06
CA ARG A 37 -4.65 11.15 8.75
C ARG A 37 -4.57 12.01 7.49
N MET A 38 -5.24 11.62 6.41
CA MET A 38 -5.26 12.38 5.16
C MET A 38 -5.83 13.79 5.35
N GLN A 39 -6.92 13.92 6.11
CA GLN A 39 -7.53 15.23 6.40
C GLN A 39 -6.58 16.16 7.13
N ARG A 40 -5.77 15.65 8.08
CA ARG A 40 -4.75 16.46 8.75
C ARG A 40 -3.69 16.99 7.78
N VAL A 41 -3.26 16.17 6.82
CA VAL A 41 -2.30 16.60 5.80
C VAL A 41 -2.94 17.65 4.87
N ILE A 42 -4.14 17.41 4.36
CA ILE A 42 -4.86 18.36 3.49
C ILE A 42 -5.07 19.70 4.21
N GLY A 43 -5.54 19.68 5.46
CA GLY A 43 -5.77 20.89 6.25
C GLY A 43 -4.49 21.69 6.46
N LEU A 44 -3.38 21.02 6.80
CA LEU A 44 -2.07 21.67 6.98
C LEU A 44 -1.56 22.29 5.68
N VAL A 45 -1.64 21.58 4.55
CA VAL A 45 -1.21 22.13 3.25
C VAL A 45 -2.07 23.32 2.88
N ARG A 46 -3.38 23.24 3.09
CA ARG A 46 -4.32 24.33 2.79
C ARG A 46 -3.99 25.57 3.61
N SER A 47 -3.79 25.41 4.92
CA SER A 47 -3.44 26.53 5.81
C SER A 47 -2.10 27.15 5.39
N THR A 48 -1.04 26.34 5.26
CA THR A 48 0.28 26.86 4.83
C THR A 48 0.20 27.62 3.51
N LEU A 49 -0.47 27.08 2.50
CA LEU A 49 -0.57 27.74 1.19
C LEU A 49 -1.45 29.01 1.20
N THR A 50 -2.49 29.03 2.03
CA THR A 50 -3.35 30.21 2.18
C THR A 50 -2.60 31.32 2.92
N ASP A 51 -1.94 30.98 4.02
CA ASP A 51 -1.17 31.90 4.84
C ASP A 51 0.03 32.45 4.06
N LEU A 52 0.71 31.62 3.26
CA LEU A 52 1.76 32.09 2.35
C LEU A 52 1.26 33.16 1.39
N LYS A 53 0.07 32.97 0.79
CA LYS A 53 -0.52 33.96 -0.12
C LYS A 53 -0.82 35.26 0.62
N LEU A 54 -1.45 35.18 1.78
CA LEU A 54 -1.78 36.35 2.61
C LEU A 54 -0.53 37.09 3.12
N ALA A 55 0.55 36.35 3.42
CA ALA A 55 1.81 36.93 3.87
C ALA A 55 2.55 37.66 2.74
N ILE A 56 2.52 37.11 1.53
CA ILE A 56 3.06 37.76 0.33
C ILE A 56 2.27 39.03 -0.01
N ASP A 57 0.94 38.98 0.13
CA ASP A 57 0.05 40.13 -0.06
C ASP A 57 0.17 41.18 1.09
N GLY A 58 0.98 40.92 2.12
CA GLY A 58 1.19 41.81 3.27
C GLY A 58 0.02 41.88 4.25
N THR A 59 -0.97 41.00 4.12
CA THR A 59 -2.15 40.94 5.00
C THR A 59 -1.82 40.32 6.36
N ILE A 60 -0.92 39.34 6.39
CA ILE A 60 -0.41 38.72 7.62
C ILE A 60 1.12 38.79 7.67
N ILE A 61 1.69 38.60 8.86
CA ILE A 61 3.14 38.64 9.06
C ILE A 61 3.78 37.35 8.52
N MET A 62 4.86 37.50 7.75
CA MET A 62 5.69 36.39 7.29
C MET A 62 6.44 35.77 8.48
N SER A 63 6.02 34.59 8.91
CA SER A 63 6.72 33.80 9.94
C SER A 63 7.92 33.05 9.36
N GLU A 64 8.78 32.52 10.24
CA GLU A 64 9.89 31.65 9.87
C GLU A 64 9.39 30.38 9.15
N ASP A 65 8.38 29.73 9.71
CA ASP A 65 7.72 28.55 9.11
C ASP A 65 7.21 28.80 7.68
N LEU A 66 6.63 29.97 7.42
CA LEU A 66 6.15 30.34 6.09
C LEU A 66 7.32 30.61 5.14
N ARG A 67 8.36 31.32 5.61
CA ARG A 67 9.57 31.56 4.81
C ARG A 67 10.25 30.25 4.41
N ASP A 68 10.45 29.35 5.35
CA ASP A 68 11.04 28.04 5.10
C ASP A 68 10.21 27.21 4.13
N ALA A 69 8.88 27.27 4.24
CA ALA A 69 7.99 26.60 3.29
C ALA A 69 8.12 27.20 1.88
N LEU A 70 8.22 28.53 1.75
CA LEU A 70 8.42 29.22 0.48
C LEU A 70 9.74 28.81 -0.17
N ASP A 71 10.84 28.83 0.59
CA ASP A 71 12.18 28.47 0.09
C ASP A 71 12.22 26.99 -0.33
N CYS A 72 11.66 26.09 0.48
CA CYS A 72 11.53 24.68 0.10
C CYS A 72 10.74 24.51 -1.21
N MET A 73 9.61 25.23 -1.35
CA MET A 73 8.79 25.14 -2.55
C MET A 73 9.49 25.69 -3.79
N PHE A 74 10.25 26.78 -3.65
CA PHE A 74 11.07 27.36 -4.71
C PHE A 74 12.13 26.36 -5.20
N ASP A 75 12.77 25.64 -4.26
CA ASP A 75 13.75 24.59 -4.54
C ASP A 75 13.13 23.25 -5.00
N ALA A 76 11.82 23.19 -5.23
CA ALA A 76 11.07 21.96 -5.52
C ALA A 76 11.21 20.85 -4.44
N ARG A 77 11.49 21.24 -3.19
CA ARG A 77 11.53 20.37 -2.01
C ARG A 77 10.20 20.42 -1.24
N VAL A 78 9.91 19.34 -0.51
CA VAL A 78 8.72 19.27 0.35
C VAL A 78 9.02 20.03 1.65
N PRO A 79 8.19 21.01 2.06
CA PRO A 79 8.34 21.69 3.34
C PRO A 79 8.39 20.72 4.53
N CYS A 80 9.30 20.97 5.47
CA CYS A 80 9.51 20.12 6.66
C CYS A 80 8.24 19.92 7.49
N LEU A 81 7.42 20.97 7.61
CA LEU A 81 6.14 20.93 8.31
C LEU A 81 5.18 19.89 7.72
N TRP A 82 5.20 19.70 6.40
CA TRP A 82 4.32 18.74 5.72
C TRP A 82 4.84 17.31 5.84
N LEU A 83 6.17 17.10 5.89
CA LEU A 83 6.77 15.78 5.98
C LEU A 83 6.38 15.03 7.26
N ARG A 84 6.30 15.73 8.39
CA ARG A 84 6.02 15.11 9.70
C ARG A 84 4.69 14.34 9.74
N PRO A 85 3.54 14.89 9.29
CA PRO A 85 2.28 14.14 9.22
C PRO A 85 2.11 13.31 7.94
N SER A 86 3.02 13.40 6.96
CA SER A 86 2.88 12.75 5.64
C SER A 86 3.97 11.71 5.37
N TRP A 87 4.68 11.83 4.25
CA TRP A 87 5.69 10.92 3.76
C TRP A 87 6.79 11.68 3.00
N PRO A 88 8.03 11.15 2.97
CA PRO A 88 9.08 11.67 2.11
C PRO A 88 8.81 11.30 0.64
N SER A 89 9.17 12.20 -0.26
CA SER A 89 9.12 12.03 -1.71
C SER A 89 10.33 12.72 -2.35
N ALA A 90 10.69 12.33 -3.57
CA ALA A 90 11.87 12.86 -4.26
C ALA A 90 11.79 14.37 -4.57
N SER A 91 10.58 14.88 -4.83
CA SER A 91 10.34 16.30 -5.08
C SER A 91 8.95 16.70 -4.64
N LEU A 92 8.72 18.01 -4.54
CA LEU A 92 7.40 18.59 -4.27
C LEU A 92 6.36 18.13 -5.31
N GLY A 93 6.74 18.04 -6.58
CA GLY A 93 5.87 17.58 -7.66
C GLY A 93 5.41 16.14 -7.46
N PHE A 94 6.34 15.23 -7.18
CA PHE A 94 5.99 13.84 -6.89
C PHE A 94 5.15 13.70 -5.62
N TRP A 95 5.52 14.42 -4.56
CA TRP A 95 4.78 14.42 -3.31
C TRP A 95 3.32 14.86 -3.50
N PHE A 96 3.10 15.93 -4.29
CA PHE A 96 1.77 16.45 -4.54
C PHE A 96 0.96 15.50 -5.43
N SER A 97 1.55 14.89 -6.45
CA SER A 97 0.89 13.83 -7.23
C SER A 97 0.47 12.64 -6.35
N GLU A 98 1.35 12.17 -5.47
CA GLU A 98 1.01 11.11 -4.51
C GLU A 98 -0.13 11.54 -3.58
N LEU A 99 -0.14 12.79 -3.10
CA LEU A 99 -1.22 13.31 -2.26
C LEU A 99 -2.58 13.21 -2.96
N LEU A 100 -2.63 13.59 -4.24
CA LEU A 100 -3.84 13.50 -5.06
C LEU A 100 -4.29 12.05 -5.25
N GLU A 101 -3.38 11.16 -5.63
CA GLU A 101 -3.70 9.74 -5.87
C GLU A 101 -4.15 9.02 -4.58
N ARG A 102 -3.49 9.29 -3.46
CA ARG A 102 -3.87 8.75 -2.14
C ARG A 102 -5.25 9.25 -1.71
N SER A 103 -5.51 10.55 -1.90
CA SER A 103 -6.83 11.12 -1.59
C SER A 103 -7.91 10.53 -2.48
N LEU A 104 -7.64 10.33 -3.78
CA LEU A 104 -8.56 9.72 -4.72
C LEU A 104 -8.94 8.29 -4.30
N GLN A 105 -7.96 7.46 -3.92
CA GLN A 105 -8.23 6.10 -3.42
C GLN A 105 -9.16 6.12 -2.19
N LEU A 106 -8.84 6.93 -1.18
CA LEU A 106 -9.65 6.99 0.05
C LEU A 106 -11.05 7.56 -0.20
N ARG A 107 -11.17 8.56 -1.07
CA ARG A 107 -12.47 9.14 -1.45
C ARG A 107 -13.33 8.16 -2.22
N GLY A 108 -12.75 7.50 -3.24
CA GLY A 108 -13.44 6.46 -3.98
C GLY A 108 -13.96 5.36 -3.05
N TRP A 109 -13.15 4.96 -2.07
CA TRP A 109 -13.58 3.97 -1.07
C TRP A 109 -14.76 4.49 -0.22
N ILE A 110 -14.72 5.74 0.26
CA ILE A 110 -15.83 6.32 1.04
C ILE A 110 -17.11 6.48 0.19
N SER A 111 -17.00 6.92 -1.06
CA SER A 111 -18.15 7.28 -1.89
C SER A 111 -18.81 6.07 -2.54
N SER A 112 -18.00 5.13 -3.03
CA SER A 112 -18.43 4.04 -3.89
C SER A 112 -18.39 2.68 -3.19
N GLY A 113 -17.89 2.62 -1.96
CA GLY A 113 -17.73 1.38 -1.22
C GLY A 113 -16.36 0.73 -1.47
N ARG A 114 -16.22 -0.52 -1.00
CA ARG A 114 -14.94 -1.25 -1.02
C ARG A 114 -14.40 -1.41 -2.46
N PRO A 115 -13.18 -0.95 -2.76
CA PRO A 115 -12.52 -1.21 -4.04
C PRO A 115 -12.22 -2.69 -4.26
N ASP A 116 -12.20 -3.12 -5.52
CA ASP A 116 -11.79 -4.47 -5.91
C ASP A 116 -10.27 -4.68 -5.78
N THR A 117 -9.51 -3.59 -5.95
CA THR A 117 -8.05 -3.58 -5.82
C THR A 117 -7.58 -2.40 -4.98
N PHE A 118 -6.49 -2.61 -4.24
CA PHE A 118 -5.92 -1.61 -3.33
C PHE A 118 -4.49 -1.25 -3.72
N TRP A 119 -4.22 0.05 -3.82
CA TRP A 119 -2.85 0.53 -3.91
C TRP A 119 -2.25 0.49 -2.50
N LEU A 120 -1.47 -0.55 -2.22
CA LEU A 120 -0.94 -0.79 -0.87
C LEU A 120 -0.10 0.39 -0.37
N THR A 121 0.59 1.05 -1.31
CA THR A 121 1.57 2.10 -1.08
C THR A 121 0.92 3.45 -0.88
N GLY A 122 -0.36 3.56 -1.28
CA GLY A 122 -1.21 4.73 -1.05
C GLY A 122 -1.64 4.89 0.41
N PHE A 123 -1.56 3.85 1.23
CA PHE A 123 -1.88 3.94 2.66
C PHE A 123 -0.73 4.51 3.49
N PHE A 124 -1.07 5.23 4.57
CA PHE A 124 -0.11 5.60 5.61
C PHE A 124 0.32 4.37 6.41
N ASN A 125 -0.60 3.42 6.66
CA ASN A 125 -0.34 2.21 7.44
C ASN A 125 -0.70 0.91 6.68
N PRO A 126 0.13 0.46 5.71
CA PRO A 126 -0.11 -0.79 4.98
C PRO A 126 -0.12 -2.05 5.87
N GLN A 127 0.61 -2.05 6.99
CA GLN A 127 0.57 -3.16 7.95
C GLN A 127 -0.78 -3.22 8.69
N GLY A 128 -1.33 -2.06 9.04
CA GLY A 128 -2.67 -1.93 9.59
C GLY A 128 -3.74 -2.44 8.63
N PHE A 129 -3.60 -2.14 7.34
CA PHE A 129 -4.48 -2.66 6.28
C PHE A 129 -4.50 -4.19 6.24
N LEU A 130 -3.31 -4.82 6.18
CA LEU A 130 -3.20 -6.29 6.17
C LEU A 130 -3.72 -6.92 7.47
N THR A 131 -3.54 -6.24 8.60
CA THR A 131 -4.09 -6.68 9.88
C THR A 131 -5.61 -6.60 9.89
N ALA A 132 -6.20 -5.53 9.37
CA ALA A 132 -7.65 -5.37 9.25
C ALA A 132 -8.26 -6.44 8.34
N MET A 133 -7.63 -6.71 7.19
CA MET A 133 -8.02 -7.80 6.29
C MET A 133 -7.96 -9.16 7.02
N ARG A 134 -6.86 -9.45 7.73
CA ARG A 134 -6.72 -10.69 8.50
C ARG A 134 -7.80 -10.85 9.58
N GLN A 135 -8.11 -9.77 10.30
CA GLN A 135 -9.18 -9.77 11.31
C GLN A 135 -10.54 -10.01 10.68
N GLU A 136 -10.83 -9.40 9.54
CA GLU A 136 -12.06 -9.61 8.78
C GLU A 136 -12.20 -11.06 8.34
N THR A 137 -11.17 -11.64 7.70
CA THR A 137 -11.19 -13.05 7.28
C THR A 137 -11.34 -14.00 8.46
N THR A 138 -10.66 -13.73 9.58
CA THR A 138 -10.81 -14.53 10.81
C THR A 138 -12.25 -14.46 11.30
N ARG A 139 -12.86 -13.27 11.35
CA ARG A 139 -14.24 -13.07 11.79
C ARG A 139 -15.25 -13.84 10.95
N SER A 140 -15.10 -13.85 9.62
CA SER A 140 -15.98 -14.59 8.71
C SER A 140 -15.85 -16.11 8.85
N ASN A 141 -14.74 -16.61 9.40
CA ASN A 141 -14.45 -18.05 9.54
C ASN A 141 -14.51 -18.54 11.00
N LEU A 142 -15.14 -17.78 11.92
CA LEU A 142 -15.25 -18.18 13.33
C LEU A 142 -15.92 -19.55 13.50
N THR A 143 -16.96 -19.84 12.72
CA THR A 143 -17.69 -21.12 12.74
C THR A 143 -16.82 -22.30 12.29
N ARG A 144 -15.73 -22.03 11.56
CA ARG A 144 -14.72 -23.01 11.13
C ARG A 144 -13.56 -23.12 12.13
N GLY A 145 -13.69 -22.53 13.32
CA GLY A 145 -12.68 -22.59 14.38
C GLY A 145 -11.46 -21.69 14.16
N TRP A 146 -11.54 -20.69 13.28
CA TRP A 146 -10.40 -19.79 13.04
C TRP A 146 -10.17 -18.85 14.23
N ALA A 147 -8.92 -18.81 14.71
CA ALA A 147 -8.46 -17.89 15.74
C ALA A 147 -7.32 -17.02 15.21
N LEU A 148 -7.28 -15.74 15.57
CA LEU A 148 -6.40 -14.73 14.96
C LEU A 148 -4.91 -15.06 15.09
N ASP A 149 -4.53 -15.72 16.18
CA ASP A 149 -3.20 -16.22 16.49
C ASP A 149 -2.75 -17.37 15.57
N THR A 150 -3.69 -18.19 15.11
CA THR A 150 -3.43 -19.32 14.18
C THR A 150 -3.45 -18.91 12.71
N VAL A 151 -3.82 -17.66 12.41
CA VAL A 151 -4.03 -17.19 11.04
C VAL A 151 -2.80 -16.44 10.52
N THR A 152 -2.27 -16.89 9.39
CA THR A 152 -1.11 -16.31 8.71
C THR A 152 -1.50 -15.77 7.34
N LEU A 153 -0.72 -14.82 6.83
CA LEU A 153 -0.92 -14.27 5.48
C LEU A 153 -0.29 -15.22 4.45
N SER A 154 -1.00 -15.44 3.36
CA SER A 154 -0.53 -16.13 2.18
C SER A 154 -0.87 -15.30 0.94
N ASN A 155 -0.24 -15.63 -0.19
CA ASN A 155 -0.43 -14.88 -1.41
C ASN A 155 -0.37 -15.74 -2.67
N ASN A 156 -1.04 -15.26 -3.71
CA ASN A 156 -0.88 -15.71 -5.08
C ASN A 156 -0.62 -14.50 -5.98
N VAL A 157 0.49 -14.51 -6.71
CA VAL A 157 0.75 -13.49 -7.73
C VAL A 157 -0.08 -13.83 -8.96
N THR A 158 -0.91 -12.88 -9.41
CA THR A 158 -1.80 -13.08 -10.56
C THR A 158 -1.07 -12.74 -11.88
N LYS A 159 -1.76 -12.93 -13.00
CA LYS A 159 -1.32 -12.41 -14.31
C LYS A 159 -1.90 -11.03 -14.64
N MET A 160 -2.83 -10.55 -13.82
CA MET A 160 -3.60 -9.33 -14.05
C MET A 160 -2.77 -8.10 -13.70
N MET A 161 -2.83 -7.09 -14.55
CA MET A 161 -2.49 -5.72 -14.16
C MET A 161 -3.72 -5.05 -13.54
N LYS A 162 -3.55 -3.83 -13.00
CA LYS A 162 -4.61 -3.12 -12.30
C LYS A 162 -5.87 -2.98 -13.16
N GLU A 163 -5.68 -2.68 -14.44
CA GLU A 163 -6.74 -2.41 -15.41
C GLU A 163 -7.50 -3.68 -15.81
N ASP A 164 -6.90 -4.86 -15.60
CA ASP A 164 -7.51 -6.15 -15.91
C ASP A 164 -8.44 -6.65 -14.79
N VAL A 165 -8.42 -6.02 -13.61
CA VAL A 165 -9.25 -6.46 -12.48
C VAL A 165 -10.64 -5.86 -12.58
N VAL A 166 -11.62 -6.75 -12.77
CA VAL A 166 -13.03 -6.40 -12.96
C VAL A 166 -13.92 -6.77 -11.77
N ALA A 167 -13.37 -7.49 -10.79
CA ALA A 167 -14.11 -8.04 -9.66
C ALA A 167 -13.17 -8.26 -8.45
N PRO A 168 -13.71 -8.28 -7.22
CA PRO A 168 -12.94 -8.58 -6.03
C PRO A 168 -12.50 -10.07 -6.00
N PRO A 169 -11.62 -10.47 -5.07
CA PRO A 169 -11.27 -11.88 -4.91
C PRO A 169 -12.50 -12.76 -4.61
N PRO A 170 -12.51 -14.04 -5.04
CA PRO A 170 -13.62 -14.94 -4.77
C PRO A 170 -13.92 -15.04 -3.27
N GLU A 171 -15.20 -14.96 -2.89
CA GLU A 171 -15.64 -14.94 -1.49
C GLU A 171 -15.15 -16.16 -0.70
N GLU A 172 -15.10 -17.33 -1.35
CA GLU A 172 -14.64 -18.60 -0.77
C GLU A 172 -13.19 -18.54 -0.25
N VAL A 173 -12.33 -17.79 -0.95
CA VAL A 173 -10.92 -17.59 -0.56
C VAL A 173 -10.78 -16.33 0.29
N GLY A 174 -11.60 -15.31 0.01
CA GLY A 174 -11.53 -14.01 0.63
C GLY A 174 -10.23 -13.26 0.33
N GLY A 175 -9.88 -12.33 1.21
CA GLY A 175 -8.68 -11.51 1.08
C GLY A 175 -8.86 -10.27 0.22
N VAL A 176 -7.76 -9.79 -0.35
CA VAL A 176 -7.69 -8.53 -1.10
C VAL A 176 -6.72 -8.64 -2.28
N TYR A 177 -6.99 -7.91 -3.35
CA TYR A 177 -6.00 -7.66 -4.40
C TYR A 177 -5.22 -6.40 -4.09
N ILE A 178 -3.89 -6.48 -4.15
CA ILE A 178 -2.98 -5.34 -3.98
C ILE A 178 -2.18 -5.09 -5.25
N TYR A 179 -1.86 -3.83 -5.52
CA TYR A 179 -1.02 -3.43 -6.64
C TYR A 179 -0.02 -2.32 -6.25
N GLY A 180 0.88 -2.00 -7.19
CA GLY A 180 1.90 -0.95 -7.04
C GLY A 180 3.17 -1.45 -6.35
N LEU A 181 3.54 -2.72 -6.56
CA LEU A 181 4.77 -3.29 -6.03
C LEU A 181 5.83 -3.39 -7.14
N PHE A 182 7.08 -3.13 -6.80
CA PHE A 182 8.22 -3.17 -7.71
C PHE A 182 9.29 -4.11 -7.16
N LEU A 183 9.74 -5.07 -7.96
CA LEU A 183 10.88 -5.92 -7.64
C LEU A 183 12.17 -5.16 -7.87
N ASP A 184 13.03 -5.21 -6.86
CA ASP A 184 14.42 -4.76 -6.88
C ASP A 184 15.34 -5.97 -6.71
N GLY A 185 16.45 -6.01 -7.46
CA GLY A 185 17.38 -7.15 -7.46
C GLY A 185 16.88 -8.41 -8.19
N ALA A 186 15.70 -8.37 -8.81
CA ALA A 186 15.12 -9.47 -9.58
C ALA A 186 14.11 -8.97 -10.64
N GLY A 187 13.82 -9.82 -11.62
CA GLY A 187 12.75 -9.65 -12.60
C GLY A 187 11.56 -10.56 -12.32
N TRP A 188 10.45 -10.30 -13.02
CA TRP A 188 9.26 -11.15 -12.97
C TRP A 188 8.90 -11.71 -14.35
N ASP A 189 8.86 -13.04 -14.46
CA ASP A 189 8.31 -13.71 -15.63
C ASP A 189 6.78 -13.86 -15.47
N ARG A 190 6.03 -12.97 -16.12
CA ARG A 190 4.55 -12.97 -16.08
C ARG A 190 3.94 -14.23 -16.69
N ARG A 191 4.59 -14.83 -17.71
CA ARG A 191 4.06 -16.04 -18.36
C ARG A 191 4.22 -17.24 -17.44
N GLY A 192 5.39 -17.37 -16.82
CA GLY A 192 5.72 -18.43 -15.88
C GLY A 192 5.28 -18.21 -14.43
N ILE A 193 4.80 -17.01 -14.07
CA ILE A 193 4.45 -16.59 -12.69
C ILE A 193 5.58 -16.95 -11.72
N LYS A 194 6.78 -16.42 -11.99
CA LYS A 194 7.98 -16.74 -11.21
C LYS A 194 9.02 -15.64 -11.30
N LEU A 195 9.92 -15.63 -10.31
CA LEU A 195 11.13 -14.82 -10.33
C LEU A 195 12.06 -15.26 -11.45
N CYS A 196 12.65 -14.26 -12.08
CA CYS A 196 13.71 -14.41 -13.07
C CYS A 196 14.79 -13.35 -12.84
N GLU A 197 15.91 -13.47 -13.55
CA GLU A 197 16.94 -12.44 -13.54
C GLU A 197 16.38 -11.15 -14.14
N ALA A 198 16.73 -10.01 -13.54
CA ALA A 198 16.37 -8.72 -14.09
C ALA A 198 17.10 -8.50 -15.42
N PRO A 199 16.41 -7.96 -16.45
CA PRO A 199 17.08 -7.60 -17.70
C PRO A 199 18.13 -6.49 -17.47
N PRO A 200 19.20 -6.43 -18.28
CA PRO A 200 20.24 -5.42 -18.13
C PRO A 200 19.66 -4.00 -18.11
N LYS A 201 20.17 -3.17 -17.19
CA LYS A 201 19.77 -1.75 -17.01
C LYS A 201 18.33 -1.53 -16.53
N VAL A 202 17.61 -2.57 -16.12
CA VAL A 202 16.32 -2.43 -15.44
C VAL A 202 16.53 -2.57 -13.94
N LEU A 203 16.44 -1.45 -13.23
CA LEU A 203 16.62 -1.42 -11.76
C LEU A 203 15.40 -1.99 -11.04
N PHE A 204 14.20 -1.67 -11.52
CA PHE A 204 12.94 -2.06 -10.89
C PHE A 204 12.00 -2.69 -11.91
N SER A 205 11.43 -3.84 -11.56
CA SER A 205 10.43 -4.53 -12.40
C SER A 205 9.05 -4.48 -11.73
N PRO A 206 8.00 -3.97 -12.37
CA PRO A 206 6.66 -3.95 -11.76
C PRO A 206 6.14 -5.38 -11.56
N LEU A 207 5.60 -5.64 -10.37
CA LEU A 207 4.92 -6.89 -10.06
C LEU A 207 3.43 -6.75 -10.46
N PRO A 208 2.81 -7.78 -11.08
CA PRO A 208 1.37 -7.82 -11.31
C PRO A 208 0.57 -7.73 -10.00
N VAL A 209 -0.75 -7.61 -10.12
CA VAL A 209 -1.66 -7.65 -8.98
C VAL A 209 -1.42 -8.92 -8.17
N VAL A 210 -1.28 -8.74 -6.85
CA VAL A 210 -1.08 -9.86 -5.91
C VAL A 210 -2.36 -10.05 -5.12
N HIS A 211 -2.86 -11.28 -5.11
CA HIS A 211 -3.92 -11.70 -4.19
C HIS A 211 -3.29 -12.02 -2.84
N VAL A 212 -3.66 -11.29 -1.80
CA VAL A 212 -3.23 -11.55 -0.43
C VAL A 212 -4.46 -11.99 0.36
N PHE A 213 -4.35 -13.14 1.02
CA PHE A 213 -5.44 -13.75 1.78
C PHE A 213 -4.89 -14.37 3.06
N ALA A 214 -5.78 -14.78 3.95
CA ALA A 214 -5.42 -15.35 5.23
C ALA A 214 -5.69 -16.86 5.22
N ILE A 215 -4.79 -17.64 5.83
CA ILE A 215 -4.92 -19.09 6.00
C ILE A 215 -4.76 -19.45 7.47
N SER A 216 -5.55 -20.40 7.96
CA SER A 216 -5.37 -20.94 9.32
C SER A 216 -4.43 -22.14 9.31
N SER A 217 -3.47 -22.15 10.24
CA SER A 217 -2.55 -23.26 10.46
C SER A 217 -3.27 -24.56 10.83
N ALA A 218 -4.48 -24.49 11.40
CA ALA A 218 -5.30 -25.67 11.71
C ALA A 218 -5.72 -26.47 10.46
N ASN A 219 -5.79 -25.80 9.29
CA ASN A 219 -6.21 -26.41 8.02
C ASN A 219 -5.03 -26.66 7.06
N MET A 220 -3.78 -26.39 7.49
CA MET A 220 -2.56 -26.67 6.70
C MET A 220 -2.25 -28.16 6.58
N ALA A 221 -2.91 -29.03 7.35
CA ALA A 221 -2.74 -30.48 7.26
C ALA A 221 -3.11 -31.04 5.88
N ASP A 222 -4.01 -30.37 5.14
CA ASP A 222 -4.47 -30.79 3.80
C ASP A 222 -3.75 -30.12 2.62
N SER A 223 -2.87 -29.14 2.85
CA SER A 223 -2.16 -28.39 1.79
C SER A 223 -0.68 -28.76 1.66
N LYS A 224 -0.33 -30.00 2.03
CA LYS A 224 0.91 -30.60 1.53
C LYS A 224 0.68 -30.92 0.06
N LEU A 225 1.03 -30.00 -0.84
CA LEU A 225 1.19 -30.33 -2.25
C LEU A 225 2.01 -31.63 -2.32
N PRO A 226 1.55 -32.68 -3.01
CA PRO A 226 2.36 -33.87 -3.18
C PRO A 226 3.67 -33.46 -3.87
N PRO A 227 4.82 -34.08 -3.55
CA PRO A 227 6.00 -33.99 -4.38
C PRO A 227 5.69 -34.66 -5.73
N GLY A 228 5.03 -33.90 -6.62
CA GLY A 228 4.73 -34.31 -7.99
C GLY A 228 6.04 -34.48 -8.76
N GLY A 229 6.19 -35.66 -9.34
CA GLY A 229 7.46 -36.18 -9.85
C GLY A 229 8.07 -35.42 -11.03
N GLY A 230 9.38 -35.64 -11.20
CA GLY A 230 10.11 -35.51 -12.47
C GLY A 230 10.27 -34.11 -13.10
N GLY A 231 9.74 -33.05 -12.49
CA GLY A 231 9.90 -31.66 -12.96
C GLY A 231 10.87 -30.86 -12.09
N ARG A 232 11.56 -29.85 -12.67
CA ARG A 232 12.45 -28.92 -11.92
C ARG A 232 11.75 -28.44 -10.63
N VAL A 233 12.43 -28.58 -9.50
CA VAL A 233 11.93 -28.15 -8.18
C VAL A 233 11.62 -26.65 -8.21
N VAL A 234 10.34 -26.29 -8.10
CA VAL A 234 9.93 -24.90 -7.93
C VAL A 234 10.05 -24.57 -6.45
N SER A 235 11.01 -23.72 -6.08
CA SER A 235 11.17 -23.23 -4.72
C SER A 235 10.36 -21.96 -4.49
N LEU A 236 9.94 -21.73 -3.25
CA LEU A 236 9.35 -20.47 -2.82
C LEU A 236 10.42 -19.61 -2.17
N TYR A 237 10.55 -18.38 -2.64
CA TYR A 237 11.36 -17.34 -2.03
C TYR A 237 10.47 -16.42 -1.19
N SER A 238 10.78 -16.31 0.10
CA SER A 238 10.12 -15.38 1.01
C SER A 238 10.69 -13.98 0.81
N CYS A 239 10.09 -13.24 -0.12
CA CYS A 239 10.55 -11.92 -0.52
C CYS A 239 10.03 -10.85 0.46
N PRO A 240 10.92 -10.06 1.10
CA PRO A 240 10.49 -8.97 1.97
C PRO A 240 9.88 -7.82 1.15
N VAL A 241 8.83 -7.19 1.70
CA VAL A 241 8.16 -6.03 1.11
C VAL A 241 8.43 -4.80 1.97
N TYR A 242 8.94 -3.73 1.37
CA TYR A 242 9.26 -2.46 2.04
C TYR A 242 8.47 -1.29 1.47
N LYS A 243 8.13 -0.32 2.33
CA LYS A 243 7.47 0.94 1.97
C LYS A 243 8.31 1.80 1.03
N LYS A 244 9.64 1.77 1.20
CA LYS A 244 10.61 2.65 0.53
C LYS A 244 11.89 1.86 0.18
N PRO A 245 12.72 2.35 -0.76
CA PRO A 245 13.98 1.68 -1.13
C PRO A 245 14.98 1.55 0.02
N ARG A 246 14.90 2.41 1.05
CA ARG A 246 15.68 2.27 2.28
C ARG A 246 15.14 1.12 3.13
N ARG A 247 15.74 -0.06 2.98
CA ARG A 247 15.30 -1.32 3.62
C ARG A 247 15.72 -1.41 5.08
N THR A 248 14.93 -0.79 5.94
CA THR A 248 15.07 -0.86 7.41
C THR A 248 13.78 -1.41 8.02
N ASP A 249 13.82 -1.81 9.29
CA ASP A 249 12.65 -2.36 10.01
C ASP A 249 11.48 -1.37 10.04
N LEU A 250 11.75 -0.07 10.08
CA LEU A 250 10.73 0.99 10.02
C LEU A 250 9.93 0.99 8.70
N ASN A 251 10.56 0.53 7.62
CA ASN A 251 9.95 0.47 6.29
C ASN A 251 9.46 -0.94 5.94
N PHE A 252 9.76 -1.96 6.74
CA PHE A 252 9.30 -3.31 6.49
C PHE A 252 7.77 -3.42 6.66
N ILE A 253 7.11 -4.17 5.77
CA ILE A 253 5.66 -4.40 5.82
C ILE A 253 5.37 -5.86 6.15
N PHE A 254 5.74 -6.78 5.26
CA PHE A 254 5.46 -8.22 5.36
C PHE A 254 6.31 -9.00 4.33
N PHE A 255 6.15 -10.33 4.29
CA PHE A 255 6.75 -11.19 3.27
C PHE A 255 5.72 -11.66 2.25
N LEU A 256 6.13 -11.75 0.99
CA LEU A 256 5.40 -12.42 -0.08
C LEU A 256 6.16 -13.68 -0.52
N GLN A 257 5.45 -14.79 -0.68
CA GLN A 257 5.99 -16.02 -1.22
C GLN A 257 5.98 -15.94 -2.76
N LEU A 258 7.17 -15.91 -3.35
CA LEU A 258 7.38 -15.81 -4.78
C LEU A 258 7.97 -17.12 -5.33
N ARG A 259 7.36 -17.66 -6.38
CA ARG A 259 7.87 -18.87 -7.04
C ARG A 259 9.18 -18.58 -7.75
N SER A 260 10.11 -19.53 -7.69
CA SER A 260 11.37 -19.44 -8.42
C SER A 260 11.89 -20.82 -8.85
N LEU A 261 12.71 -20.83 -9.90
CA LEU A 261 13.51 -21.98 -10.28
C LEU A 261 14.88 -22.00 -9.59
N GLN A 262 15.31 -20.86 -9.06
CA GLN A 262 16.56 -20.74 -8.32
C GLN A 262 16.29 -20.90 -6.83
N PRO A 263 17.22 -21.51 -6.07
CA PRO A 263 17.05 -21.69 -4.64
C PRO A 263 16.94 -20.33 -3.91
N PRO A 264 16.24 -20.26 -2.76
CA PRO A 264 16.02 -19.00 -2.03
C PRO A 264 17.30 -18.21 -1.73
N GLN A 265 18.41 -18.89 -1.44
CA GLN A 265 19.71 -18.29 -1.15
C GLN A 265 20.23 -17.43 -2.30
N HIS A 266 19.94 -17.81 -3.55
CA HIS A 266 20.31 -17.02 -4.74
C HIS A 266 19.71 -15.61 -4.67
N TRP A 267 18.42 -15.52 -4.37
CA TRP A 267 17.69 -14.25 -4.28
C TRP A 267 18.08 -13.45 -3.04
N THR A 268 18.37 -14.13 -1.92
CA THR A 268 18.91 -13.47 -0.73
C THR A 268 20.25 -12.80 -1.04
N LEU A 269 21.17 -13.48 -1.72
CA LEU A 269 22.49 -12.92 -2.09
C LEU A 269 22.37 -11.80 -3.12
N ARG A 270 21.38 -11.87 -4.02
CA ARG A 270 21.04 -10.80 -4.96
C ARG A 270 20.40 -9.58 -4.28
N GLY A 271 20.03 -9.70 -3.00
CA GLY A 271 19.27 -8.67 -2.30
C GLY A 271 17.92 -8.44 -2.97
N ALA A 272 17.22 -9.50 -3.39
CA ALA A 272 15.90 -9.35 -3.98
C ALA A 272 14.88 -8.85 -2.95
N ALA A 273 14.10 -7.83 -3.28
CA ALA A 273 13.03 -7.32 -2.42
C ALA A 273 11.90 -6.72 -3.25
N LEU A 274 10.74 -6.56 -2.63
CA LEU A 274 9.63 -5.78 -3.18
C LEU A 274 9.58 -4.41 -2.52
N LEU A 275 9.40 -3.39 -3.34
CA LEU A 275 9.30 -1.99 -2.94
C LEU A 275 7.92 -1.46 -3.32
N CYS A 276 7.31 -0.74 -2.38
CA CYS A 276 6.08 0.01 -2.59
C CYS A 276 6.32 1.35 -3.31
N ASP A 277 7.55 1.82 -3.32
CA ASP A 277 7.93 3.04 -4.00
C ASP A 277 9.36 2.89 -4.50
N CYS A 278 9.59 3.36 -5.72
CA CYS A 278 10.88 3.34 -6.41
C CYS A 278 11.39 4.75 -6.74
N LYS A 279 10.68 5.78 -6.28
CA LYS A 279 11.03 7.19 -6.44
C LYS A 279 11.68 7.77 -5.19
#